data_AF-A0A8C9M3M8-F1
#
_entry.id   AF-A0A8C9M3M8-F1
#
_cell.length_a   1.000
_cell.length_b   1.000
_cell.length_c   1.000
_cell.angle_alpha   90.00
_cell.angle_beta   90.00
_cell.angle_gamma   90.00
#
_symmetry.space_group_name_H-M   'P 1'
#
loop_
_entity.id
_entity.type
_entity.pdbx_description
1 polymer ?
#
loop_
_entity_poly.entity_id
_entity_poly.type
_entity_poly.pdbx_seq_one_letter_code
_entity_poly.pdbx_strand_id
1 'polypeptide(L)' 'MSSHKTFRIMRFLAKKQKQNRPITRWIQMKTGNKIRYTFQEAALEKNQAVSIRDHT' A
#
# COMPACT_ATOMS: atom_id res chain seq x y z
N MET A 1 4.06 21.90 11.41
CA MET A 1 4.56 20.97 12.45
C MET A 1 4.27 19.54 12.04
N SER A 2 5.27 18.64 12.02
CA SER A 2 4.99 17.21 11.98
C SER A 2 4.59 16.73 13.38
N SER A 3 3.65 15.80 13.46
CA SER A 3 3.32 15.13 14.72
C SER A 3 4.57 14.41 15.25
N HIS A 4 4.93 14.63 16.52
CA HIS A 4 6.02 13.92 17.16
C HIS A 4 5.64 12.43 17.31
N LYS A 5 6.21 11.58 16.47
CA LYS A 5 5.94 10.14 16.44
C LYS A 5 7.08 9.38 17.10
N THR A 6 6.76 8.30 17.80
CA THR A 6 7.79 7.44 18.37
C THR A 6 8.57 6.71 17.28
N PHE A 7 9.83 6.36 17.56
CA PHE A 7 10.70 5.64 16.63
C PHE A 7 10.08 4.33 16.11
N ARG A 8 9.35 3.60 16.97
CA ARG A 8 8.62 2.38 16.60
C ARG A 8 7.59 2.64 15.49
N ILE A 9 6.83 3.72 15.61
CA ILE A 9 5.83 4.13 14.61
C ILE A 9 6.52 4.53 13.31
N MET A 10 7.59 5.32 13.39
CA MET A 10 8.33 5.74 12.18
C MET A 10 8.90 4.56 11.41
N ARG A 11 9.49 3.56 12.10
CA ARG A 11 9.96 2.32 11.48
C ARG A 11 8.83 1.54 10.82
N PHE A 12 7.67 1.46 11.47
CA PHE A 12 6.49 0.79 10.91
C PHE A 12 6.00 1.48 9.64
N LEU A 13 5.88 2.81 9.65
CA LEU A 13 5.46 3.60 8.49
C LEU A 13 6.43 3.44 7.32
N ALA A 14 7.74 3.50 7.57
CA ALA A 14 8.76 3.27 6.55
C ALA A 14 8.65 1.86 5.92
N LYS A 15 8.40 0.83 6.73
CA LYS A 15 8.18 -0.54 6.23
C LYS A 15 6.93 -0.61 5.35
N LYS A 16 5.83 0.03 5.75
CA LYS A 16 4.57 0.07 4.98
C LYS A 16 4.72 0.80 3.65
N GLN A 17 5.44 1.91 3.63
CA GLN A 17 5.79 2.61 2.38
C GLN A 17 6.64 1.72 1.46
N LYS A 18 7.59 0.96 1.99
CA LYS A 18 8.41 0.04 1.18
C LYS A 18 7.61 -1.14 0.62
N GLN A 19 6.59 -1.61 1.34
CA GLN A 19 5.68 -2.67 0.90
C GLN A 19 4.70 -2.22 -0.19
N ASN A 20 4.41 -0.92 -0.28
CA ASN A 20 3.52 -0.35 -1.28
C ASN A 20 4.21 -0.26 -2.66
N ARG A 21 4.44 -1.41 -3.29
CA ARG A 21 5.07 -1.52 -4.61
C ARG A 21 4.30 -2.54 -5.45
N PRO A 22 4.19 -2.32 -6.78
CA PRO A 22 3.51 -3.26 -7.67
C PRO A 22 4.25 -4.61 -7.73
N ILE A 23 3.50 -5.68 -8.00
CA ILE A 23 4.08 -7.01 -8.22
C ILE A 23 4.95 -6.97 -9.48
N THR A 24 6.13 -7.54 -9.40
CA THR A 24 7.05 -7.64 -10.53
C THR A 24 6.60 -8.73 -11.51
N ARG A 25 6.81 -8.49 -12.81
CA ARG A 25 6.40 -9.38 -13.90
C ARG A 25 6.97 -10.80 -13.77
N TRP A 26 8.23 -10.95 -13.36
CA TRP A 26 8.86 -12.26 -13.20
C TRP A 26 8.17 -13.14 -12.14
N ILE A 27 7.55 -12.55 -11.13
CA ILE A 27 6.75 -13.28 -10.13
C ILE A 27 5.45 -13.75 -10.77
N GLN A 28 4.81 -12.90 -11.57
CA GLN A 28 3.58 -13.25 -12.30
C GLN A 28 3.81 -14.38 -13.30
N MET A 29 5.00 -14.46 -13.90
CA MET A 29 5.35 -15.48 -14.89
C MET A 29 5.70 -16.85 -14.27
N LYS A 30 5.79 -16.98 -12.94
CA LYS A 30 6.08 -18.27 -12.30
C LYS A 30 4.89 -19.24 -12.47
N THR A 31 5.18 -20.42 -13.01
CA THR A 31 4.20 -21.50 -13.17
C THR A 31 3.55 -21.86 -11.83
N GLY A 32 2.21 -21.98 -11.81
CA GLY A 32 1.44 -22.26 -10.60
C GLY A 32 1.17 -21.07 -9.68
N ASN A 33 1.63 -19.86 -10.03
CA ASN A 33 1.34 -18.66 -9.24
C ASN A 33 -0.09 -18.13 -9.51
N LYS A 34 -0.87 -17.93 -8.44
CA LYS A 34 -2.25 -17.40 -8.50
C LYS A 34 -2.33 -15.90 -8.22
N ILE A 35 -1.22 -15.26 -7.85
CA ILE A 35 -1.17 -13.85 -7.46
C ILE A 35 -1.20 -12.97 -8.72
N ARG A 36 -2.30 -12.24 -8.94
CA ARG A 36 -2.51 -11.38 -10.12
C ARG A 36 -2.44 -9.88 -9.81
N TYR A 37 -2.91 -9.45 -8.65
CA TYR A 37 -2.97 -8.05 -8.22
C TYR A 37 -2.48 -7.90 -6.77
N THR A 38 -1.97 -6.72 -6.41
CA THR A 38 -1.69 -6.42 -5.00
C THR A 38 -2.99 -6.03 -4.31
N PHE A 39 -3.26 -6.60 -3.13
CA PHE A 39 -4.40 -6.17 -2.31
C PHE A 39 -4.27 -4.71 -1.85
N GLN A 40 -3.04 -4.18 -1.85
CA GLN A 40 -2.70 -2.86 -1.33
C GLN A 40 -3.07 -1.73 -2.29
N GLU A 41 -2.92 -1.92 -3.62
CA GLU A 41 -3.40 -0.98 -4.65
C GLU A 41 -4.93 -0.80 -4.56
N ALA A 42 -5.67 -1.90 -4.51
CA ALA A 42 -7.14 -1.88 -4.44
C ALA A 42 -7.70 -1.21 -3.17
N ALA A 43 -6.93 -1.17 -2.08
CA ALA A 43 -7.34 -0.50 -0.85
C ALA A 43 -6.99 1.00 -0.84
N LEU A 44 -5.90 1.40 -1.50
CA LEU A 44 -5.49 2.80 -1.62
C LEU A 44 -6.49 3.63 -2.43
N GLU A 45 -6.96 3.08 -3.56
CA GLU A 45 -7.99 3.74 -4.38
C GLU A 45 -9.29 3.94 -3.58
N LYS A 46 -9.69 2.95 -2.77
CA LYS A 46 -10.87 3.06 -1.91
C LYS A 46 -10.72 4.16 -0.86
N ASN A 47 -9.56 4.26 -0.21
CA ASN A 47 -9.32 5.29 0.81
C ASN A 47 -9.30 6.71 0.21
N GLN A 48 -8.73 6.89 -0.98
CA GLN A 48 -8.77 8.16 -1.71
C GLN A 48 -10.21 8.52 -2.15
N ALA A 49 -10.96 7.54 -2.63
CA ALA A 49 -12.35 7.70 -3.05
C ALA A 49 -13.32 7.95 -1.87
N VAL A 50 -13.01 7.47 -0.66
CA VAL A 50 -13.74 7.82 0.58
C VAL A 50 -13.44 9.27 0.96
N SER A 51 -12.17 9.69 1.00
CA SER A 51 -11.83 11.07 1.35
C SER A 51 -12.42 12.12 0.40
N ILE A 52 -12.58 11.80 -0.89
CA ILE A 52 -13.19 12.72 -1.86
C ILE A 52 -14.71 12.87 -1.63
N ARG A 53 -15.39 11.82 -1.14
CA ARG A 53 -16.84 11.84 -0.86
C ARG A 53 -17.21 12.56 0.42
N ASP A 54 -16.33 12.55 1.42
CA ASP A 54 -16.57 13.19 2.73
C ASP A 54 -16.27 14.71 2.73
N HIS A 55 -15.84 15.26 1.58
CA HIS A 55 -15.49 16.67 1.39
C HIS A 55 -16.38 17.41 0.38
N THR A 56 -17.51 16.81 0.00
CA THR A 56 -18.61 17.39 -0.80
C THR A 56 -19.90 17.39 0.00
#